data_AF-A0A0G0N5D7-F1
#
_entry.id   AF-A0A0G0N5D7-F1
#
_cell.length_a   1.000
_cell.length_b   1.000
_cell.length_c   1.000
_cell.angle_alpha   90.00
_cell.angle_beta   90.00
_cell.angle_gamma   90.00
#
_symmetry.space_group_name_H-M   'P 1'
#
loop_
_entity.id
_entity.type
_entity.pdbx_description
1 polymer ?
#
loop_
_entity_poly.entity_id
_entity_poly.type
_entity_poly.pdbx_seq_one_letter_code
_entity_poly.pdbx_strand_id
1 'polypeptide(L)'
;MGTAPYKKLFTYWFSVIIYDLTVEFCNRFLLSNVGNLSNLGGMPDRRTSDQMIQAARSGKANIAEGSDALKTSFKMGIKLTNTAKASEEELLGDYEDFLRQRELEIWDKNDPRVKLFRAKAAKLVRNLSNLGDIRESAELIQKGLPLSEDPEEAANLMLTLCHQVTYLLNRQVEALERKHEREGGYTEKLYNKRKDFLKKPK
;
A
#
# COMPACT_ATOMS: atom_id res chain seq x y z
N MET A 1 24.77 -0.18 -6.87
CA MET A 1 23.93 0.98 -6.48
C MET A 1 23.05 0.53 -5.30
N GLY A 2 23.01 1.28 -4.19
CA GLY A 2 22.20 0.90 -3.03
C GLY A 2 20.71 0.93 -3.36
N THR A 3 19.95 -0.08 -2.93
CA THR A 3 18.48 -0.12 -3.05
C THR A 3 17.87 1.08 -2.32
N ALA A 4 16.90 1.76 -2.96
CA ALA A 4 16.23 2.91 -2.35
C ALA A 4 15.63 2.56 -0.98
N PRO A 5 15.70 3.45 0.04
CA PRO A 5 15.33 3.13 1.43
C PRO A 5 13.92 2.55 1.60
N TYR A 6 12.94 3.05 0.83
CA TYR A 6 11.56 2.57 0.90
C TYR A 6 11.41 1.09 0.52
N LYS A 7 12.33 0.52 -0.26
CA LYS A 7 12.31 -0.90 -0.61
C LYS A 7 12.61 -1.84 0.57
N LYS A 8 13.00 -1.30 1.72
CA LYS A 8 13.13 -2.06 2.98
C LYS A 8 11.85 -2.03 3.81
N LEU A 9 10.87 -1.20 3.46
CA LEU A 9 9.62 -1.07 4.20
C LEU A 9 8.69 -2.23 3.84
N PHE A 10 8.14 -2.88 4.87
CA PHE A 10 7.09 -3.88 4.66
C PHE A 10 5.82 -3.26 4.08
N THR A 11 5.47 -2.04 4.48
CA THR A 11 4.34 -1.28 3.93
C THR A 11 4.45 -1.09 2.42
N TYR A 12 5.65 -0.77 1.93
CA TYR A 12 5.88 -0.65 0.48
C TYR A 12 5.59 -1.95 -0.26
N TRP A 13 6.10 -3.09 0.24
CA TRP A 13 5.90 -4.38 -0.42
C TRP A 13 4.47 -4.92 -0.28
N PHE A 14 3.79 -4.63 0.82
CA PHE A 14 2.34 -4.85 0.90
C PHE A 14 1.61 -4.07 -0.20
N SER A 15 1.87 -2.77 -0.35
CA SER A 15 1.23 -1.96 -1.39
C SER A 15 1.63 -2.37 -2.82
N VAL A 16 2.82 -2.95 -3.03
CA VAL A 16 3.19 -3.56 -4.33
C VAL A 16 2.30 -4.78 -4.62
N ILE A 17 2.19 -5.70 -3.66
CA ILE A 17 1.33 -6.89 -3.78
C ILE A 17 -0.12 -6.45 -4.04
N ILE A 18 -0.63 -5.51 -3.24
CA ILE A 18 -2.00 -5.01 -3.36
C ILE A 18 -2.23 -4.39 -4.73
N TYR A 19 -1.30 -3.57 -5.23
CA TYR A 19 -1.42 -2.97 -6.55
C TYR A 19 -1.50 -4.02 -7.67
N ASP A 20 -0.56 -4.98 -7.68
CA ASP A 20 -0.51 -6.00 -8.73
C ASP A 20 -1.77 -6.88 -8.71
N LEU A 21 -2.21 -7.31 -7.52
CA LEU A 21 -3.43 -8.12 -7.36
C LEU A 21 -4.71 -7.32 -7.62
N THR A 22 -4.74 -6.01 -7.35
CA THR A 22 -5.90 -5.15 -7.68
C THR A 22 -6.08 -5.04 -9.19
N VAL A 23 -4.97 -4.91 -9.94
CA VAL A 23 -5.04 -4.92 -11.41
C VAL A 23 -5.59 -6.25 -11.93
N GLU A 24 -5.12 -7.37 -11.38
CA GLU A 24 -5.65 -8.71 -11.72
C GLU A 24 -7.13 -8.86 -11.34
N PHE A 25 -7.52 -8.45 -10.13
CA PHE A 25 -8.89 -8.49 -9.62
C PHE A 25 -9.85 -7.69 -10.50
N CYS A 26 -9.51 -6.44 -10.82
CA CYS A 26 -10.33 -5.58 -11.67
C CYS A 26 -10.51 -6.18 -13.07
N ASN A 27 -9.43 -6.69 -13.67
CA ASN A 27 -9.51 -7.36 -14.97
C ASN A 27 -10.43 -8.59 -14.92
N ARG A 28 -10.32 -9.40 -13.86
CA ARG A 28 -11.06 -10.66 -13.72
C ARG A 28 -12.54 -10.46 -13.37
N PHE A 29 -12.87 -9.56 -12.44
CA PHE A 29 -14.20 -9.51 -11.83
C PHE A 29 -15.01 -8.26 -12.17
N LEU A 30 -14.37 -7.19 -12.67
CA LEU A 30 -15.06 -5.96 -13.06
C LEU A 30 -15.08 -5.76 -14.57
N LEU A 31 -13.98 -6.07 -15.27
CA LEU A 31 -13.86 -5.79 -16.71
C LEU A 31 -14.23 -6.97 -17.63
N SER A 32 -14.30 -8.19 -17.10
CA SER A 32 -14.57 -9.40 -17.89
C SER A 32 -15.96 -9.45 -18.54
N ASN A 33 -16.95 -8.71 -18.00
CA ASN A 33 -18.32 -8.66 -18.51
C ASN A 33 -18.62 -7.46 -19.43
N VAL A 34 -17.62 -6.63 -19.74
CA VAL A 34 -17.76 -5.38 -20.53
C VAL A 34 -18.05 -5.65 -22.03
N GLY A 35 -18.01 -6.91 -22.48
CA GLY A 35 -18.23 -7.33 -23.86
C GLY A 35 -19.64 -7.14 -24.43
N ASN A 36 -20.68 -6.90 -23.61
CA ASN A 36 -22.08 -6.87 -24.05
C ASN A 36 -22.76 -5.48 -24.03
N LEU A 37 -22.05 -4.41 -23.67
CA LEU A 37 -22.67 -3.08 -23.40
C LEU A 37 -21.87 -1.90 -24.01
N SER A 38 -21.04 -2.18 -25.02
CA SER A 38 -20.06 -1.27 -25.64
C SER A 38 -20.57 0.03 -26.27
N ASN A 39 -21.87 0.35 -26.18
CA ASN A 39 -22.47 1.55 -26.79
C ASN A 39 -22.89 2.64 -25.78
N LEU A 40 -22.57 2.51 -24.49
CA LEU A 40 -22.84 3.55 -23.49
C LEU A 40 -21.55 4.04 -22.84
N GLY A 41 -21.25 5.33 -23.03
CA GLY A 41 -20.08 5.97 -22.42
C GLY A 41 -20.10 5.84 -20.89
N GLY A 42 -19.03 5.25 -20.35
CA GLY A 42 -18.79 5.13 -18.91
C GLY A 42 -19.58 4.00 -18.24
N MET A 43 -19.22 2.75 -18.49
CA MET A 43 -19.74 1.61 -17.72
C MET A 43 -19.30 1.74 -16.24
N PRO A 44 -20.22 1.58 -15.26
CA PRO A 44 -19.90 1.66 -13.83
C PRO A 44 -18.68 0.83 -13.45
N ASP A 45 -18.60 -0.41 -13.93
CA ASP A 45 -17.50 -1.34 -13.62
C ASP A 45 -16.12 -0.84 -14.09
N ARG A 46 -16.06 -0.12 -15.21
CA ARG A 46 -14.80 0.46 -15.71
C ARG A 46 -14.35 1.63 -14.85
N ARG A 47 -15.28 2.50 -14.44
CA ARG A 47 -14.96 3.62 -13.55
C ARG A 47 -14.51 3.11 -12.18
N THR A 48 -15.23 2.14 -11.62
CA THR A 48 -14.85 1.50 -10.35
C THR A 48 -13.49 0.84 -10.47
N SER A 49 -13.23 0.07 -11.54
CA SER A 49 -11.91 -0.51 -11.82
C SER A 49 -10.80 0.55 -11.85
N ASP A 50 -11.01 1.65 -12.59
CA ASP A 50 -10.03 2.73 -12.70
C ASP A 50 -9.76 3.40 -11.33
N GLN A 51 -10.80 3.58 -10.51
CA GLN A 51 -10.70 4.15 -9.15
C GLN A 51 -9.91 3.22 -8.22
N MET A 52 -10.25 1.94 -8.17
CA MET A 52 -9.55 0.94 -7.35
C MET A 52 -8.07 0.84 -7.73
N ILE A 53 -7.76 0.75 -9.03
CA ILE A 53 -6.37 0.69 -9.52
C ILE A 53 -5.61 1.96 -9.14
N GLN A 54 -6.25 3.13 -9.26
CA GLN A 54 -5.61 4.41 -8.93
C GLN A 54 -5.40 4.59 -7.43
N ALA A 55 -6.33 4.14 -6.58
CA ALA A 55 -6.16 4.10 -5.12
C ALA A 55 -4.96 3.20 -4.74
N ALA A 56 -4.91 1.97 -5.25
CA ALA A 56 -3.80 1.05 -5.01
C ALA A 56 -2.44 1.61 -5.49
N ARG A 57 -2.43 2.25 -6.67
CA ARG A 57 -1.24 2.93 -7.20
C ARG A 57 -0.79 4.08 -6.31
N SER A 58 -1.75 4.88 -5.85
CA SER A 58 -1.54 6.03 -4.98
C SER A 58 -0.95 5.61 -3.63
N GLY A 59 -1.44 4.53 -3.02
CA GLY A 59 -0.89 3.96 -1.78
C GLY A 59 0.62 3.69 -1.90
N LYS A 60 1.01 2.88 -2.88
CA LYS A 60 2.41 2.56 -3.17
C LYS A 60 3.28 3.80 -3.44
N ALA A 61 2.79 4.73 -4.26
CA ALA A 61 3.54 5.93 -4.65
C ALA A 61 3.83 6.84 -3.43
N ASN A 62 2.80 7.10 -2.62
CA ASN A 62 2.92 7.95 -1.44
C ASN A 62 3.88 7.36 -0.38
N ILE A 63 3.99 6.04 -0.26
CA ILE A 63 5.00 5.41 0.62
C ILE A 63 6.42 5.72 0.14
N ALA A 64 6.66 5.59 -1.17
CA ALA A 64 7.98 5.86 -1.76
C ALA A 64 8.35 7.34 -1.63
N GLU A 65 7.43 8.24 -1.99
CA GLU A 65 7.60 9.69 -1.87
C GLU A 65 7.76 10.12 -0.41
N GLY A 66 6.94 9.59 0.50
CA GLY A 66 7.04 9.85 1.93
C GLY A 66 8.39 9.45 2.50
N SER A 67 8.89 8.27 2.13
CA SER A 67 10.22 7.82 2.53
C SER A 67 11.35 8.72 2.01
N ASP A 68 11.23 9.28 0.81
CA ASP A 68 12.23 10.20 0.27
C ASP A 68 12.16 11.55 0.98
N ALA A 69 10.94 12.06 1.21
CA ALA A 69 10.68 13.32 1.90
C ALA A 69 11.25 13.35 3.32
N LEU A 70 11.34 12.22 4.01
CA LEU A 70 11.95 12.13 5.35
C LEU A 70 13.42 12.57 5.40
N LYS A 71 14.13 12.63 4.26
CA LYS A 71 15.49 13.19 4.18
C LYS A 71 15.53 14.68 4.51
N THR A 72 14.43 15.40 4.26
CA THR A 72 14.38 16.87 4.37
C THR A 72 13.21 17.40 5.18
N SER A 73 12.15 16.61 5.38
CA SER A 73 10.93 17.04 6.08
C SER A 73 10.16 15.88 6.68
N PHE A 74 10.18 15.78 8.02
CA PHE A 74 9.32 14.87 8.77
C PHE A 74 7.84 15.15 8.53
N LYS A 75 7.44 16.43 8.55
CA LYS A 75 6.05 16.84 8.29
C LYS A 75 5.55 16.31 6.94
N MET A 76 6.36 16.42 5.88
CA MET A 76 5.97 15.91 4.56
C MET A 76 5.96 14.38 4.53
N GLY A 77 6.97 13.73 5.11
CA GLY A 77 7.02 12.26 5.19
C GLY A 77 5.82 11.67 5.95
N ILE A 78 5.43 12.27 7.08
CA ILE A 78 4.23 11.91 7.86
C ILE A 78 2.98 12.11 7.02
N LYS A 79 2.82 13.28 6.40
CA LYS A 79 1.66 13.58 5.54
C LYS A 79 1.50 12.55 4.43
N LEU A 80 2.54 12.27 3.66
CA LEU A 80 2.51 11.32 2.56
C LEU A 80 2.26 9.89 3.04
N THR A 81 2.86 9.49 4.17
CA THR A 81 2.57 8.17 4.77
C THR A 81 1.10 8.06 5.18
N ASN A 82 0.51 9.13 5.70
CA ASN A 82 -0.92 9.17 6.03
C ASN A 82 -1.82 9.23 4.78
N THR A 83 -1.41 9.91 3.71
CA THR A 83 -2.09 9.84 2.41
C THR A 83 -2.07 8.42 1.86
N ALA A 84 -0.95 7.69 1.97
CA ALA A 84 -0.89 6.30 1.58
C ALA A 84 -1.90 5.44 2.36
N LYS A 85 -1.99 5.65 3.69
CA LYS A 85 -2.99 4.98 4.53
C LYS A 85 -4.40 5.25 4.03
N ALA A 86 -4.74 6.51 3.74
CA ALA A 86 -6.07 6.89 3.26
C ALA A 86 -6.40 6.22 1.91
N SER A 87 -5.45 6.15 0.98
CA SER A 87 -5.65 5.46 -0.31
C SER A 87 -5.93 3.96 -0.14
N GLU A 88 -5.26 3.31 0.80
CA GLU A 88 -5.48 1.88 1.09
C GLU A 88 -6.80 1.65 1.88
N GLU A 89 -7.25 2.62 2.67
CA GLU A 89 -8.58 2.61 3.32
C GLU A 89 -9.72 2.83 2.32
N GLU A 90 -9.51 3.66 1.30
CA GLU A 90 -10.46 3.81 0.18
C GLU A 90 -10.61 2.49 -0.57
N LEU A 91 -9.48 1.87 -0.94
CA LEU A 91 -9.46 0.58 -1.61
C LEU A 91 -10.07 -0.55 -0.75
N LEU A 92 -9.87 -0.49 0.56
CA LEU A 92 -10.51 -1.40 1.52
C LEU A 92 -12.04 -1.31 1.40
N GLY A 93 -12.58 -0.10 1.40
CA GLY A 93 -14.02 0.15 1.23
C GLY A 93 -14.54 -0.37 -0.11
N ASP A 94 -13.78 -0.24 -1.19
CA ASP A 94 -14.16 -0.79 -2.50
C ASP A 94 -14.34 -2.32 -2.46
N TYR A 95 -13.47 -3.04 -1.73
CA TYR A 95 -13.59 -4.49 -1.56
C TYR A 95 -14.76 -4.89 -0.63
N GLU A 96 -15.02 -4.12 0.42
CA GLU A 96 -16.21 -4.30 1.27
C GLU A 96 -17.49 -4.12 0.45
N ASP A 97 -17.54 -3.08 -0.39
CA ASP A 97 -18.66 -2.82 -1.28
C ASP A 97 -18.84 -3.92 -2.33
N PHE A 98 -17.75 -4.42 -2.92
CA PHE A 98 -17.80 -5.55 -3.84
C PHE A 98 -18.43 -6.79 -3.21
N LEU A 99 -18.01 -7.16 -1.98
CA LEU A 99 -18.56 -8.30 -1.24
C LEU A 99 -20.04 -8.07 -0.90
N ARG A 100 -20.35 -6.91 -0.31
CA ARG A 100 -21.71 -6.56 0.14
C ARG A 100 -22.71 -6.50 -1.01
N GLN A 101 -22.36 -5.86 -2.13
CA GLN A 101 -23.27 -5.68 -3.27
C GLN A 101 -23.55 -6.99 -4.02
N ARG A 102 -22.69 -8.00 -3.85
CA ARG A 102 -22.80 -9.32 -4.47
C ARG A 102 -23.26 -10.41 -3.52
N GLU A 103 -23.67 -10.04 -2.30
CA GLU A 103 -24.13 -10.96 -1.26
C GLU A 103 -23.10 -12.04 -0.90
N LEU A 104 -21.81 -11.69 -0.98
CA LEU A 104 -20.69 -12.56 -0.62
C LEU A 104 -20.28 -12.35 0.84
N GLU A 105 -19.79 -13.40 1.49
CA GLU A 105 -19.43 -13.36 2.91
C GLU A 105 -18.14 -12.56 3.14
N ILE A 106 -18.15 -11.63 4.11
CA ILE A 106 -16.94 -11.02 4.66
C ILE A 106 -16.45 -11.92 5.81
N TRP A 107 -15.25 -12.49 5.66
CA TRP A 107 -14.72 -13.45 6.62
C TRP A 107 -14.21 -12.79 7.91
N ASP A 108 -14.53 -13.38 9.07
CA ASP A 108 -14.07 -12.87 10.36
C ASP A 108 -12.53 -12.88 10.46
N LYS A 109 -11.97 -11.95 11.23
CA LYS A 109 -10.52 -11.84 11.46
C LYS A 109 -9.89 -13.12 12.05
N ASN A 110 -10.67 -14.01 12.65
CA ASN A 110 -10.23 -15.27 13.23
C ASN A 110 -10.45 -16.49 12.33
N ASP A 111 -11.07 -16.31 11.16
CA ASP A 111 -11.25 -17.37 10.16
C ASP A 111 -9.88 -18.00 9.81
N PRO A 112 -9.77 -19.34 9.78
CA PRO A 112 -8.53 -20.01 9.41
C PRO A 112 -7.95 -19.58 8.05
N ARG A 113 -8.81 -19.26 7.07
CA ARG A 113 -8.43 -18.78 5.73
C ARG A 113 -7.79 -17.39 5.81
N VAL A 114 -8.39 -16.48 6.58
CA VAL A 114 -7.83 -15.14 6.85
C VAL A 114 -6.48 -15.24 7.56
N LYS A 115 -6.35 -16.14 8.54
CA LYS A 115 -5.06 -16.41 9.21
C LYS A 115 -4.00 -16.93 8.24
N LEU A 116 -4.39 -17.82 7.31
CA LEU A 116 -3.50 -18.33 6.27
C LEU A 116 -3.04 -17.22 5.32
N PHE A 117 -3.94 -16.35 4.88
CA PHE A 117 -3.60 -15.18 4.06
C PHE A 117 -2.56 -14.29 4.74
N ARG A 118 -2.79 -13.95 6.02
CA ARG A 118 -1.85 -13.13 6.80
C ARG A 118 -0.47 -13.79 6.90
N ALA A 119 -0.41 -15.10 7.12
CA ALA A 119 0.85 -15.84 7.22
C ALA A 119 1.61 -15.87 5.88
N LYS A 120 0.91 -16.14 4.76
CA LYS A 120 1.49 -16.12 3.42
C LYS A 120 2.00 -14.72 3.06
N ALA A 121 1.19 -13.69 3.29
CA ALA A 121 1.54 -12.30 3.01
C ALA A 121 2.78 -11.86 3.81
N ALA A 122 2.82 -12.14 5.12
CA ALA A 122 3.97 -11.82 5.95
C ALA A 122 5.27 -12.51 5.49
N LYS A 123 5.19 -13.78 5.06
CA LYS A 123 6.33 -14.51 4.49
C LYS A 123 6.79 -13.88 3.18
N LEU A 124 5.86 -13.57 2.28
CA LEU A 124 6.15 -13.00 0.98
C LEU A 124 6.79 -11.61 1.09
N VAL A 125 6.19 -10.71 1.89
CA VAL A 125 6.70 -9.36 2.13
C VAL A 125 8.12 -9.38 2.69
N ARG A 126 8.41 -10.28 3.63
CA ARG A 126 9.77 -10.45 4.16
C ARG A 126 10.75 -10.84 3.05
N ASN A 127 10.41 -11.80 2.21
CA ASN A 127 11.26 -12.22 1.09
C ASN A 127 11.51 -11.06 0.11
N LEU A 128 10.46 -10.34 -0.27
CA LEU A 128 10.56 -9.20 -1.19
C LEU A 128 11.43 -8.06 -0.63
N SER A 129 11.29 -7.76 0.66
CA SER A 129 12.12 -6.76 1.34
C SER A 129 13.60 -7.10 1.38
N ASN A 130 13.94 -8.39 1.34
CA ASN A 130 15.33 -8.86 1.30
C ASN A 130 15.92 -8.84 -0.12
N LEU A 131 15.10 -9.03 -1.15
CA LEU A 131 15.53 -8.94 -2.55
C LEU A 131 15.88 -7.50 -2.93
N GLY A 132 14.97 -6.56 -2.65
CA GLY A 132 15.17 -5.15 -2.99
C GLY A 132 15.16 -4.83 -4.51
N ASP A 133 14.99 -5.83 -5.38
CA ASP A 133 14.72 -5.66 -6.81
C ASP A 133 13.25 -5.96 -7.14
N ILE A 134 12.65 -5.05 -7.90
CA ILE A 134 11.25 -5.12 -8.33
C ILE A 134 11.10 -5.99 -9.59
N ARG A 135 12.17 -6.21 -10.36
CA ARG A 135 12.08 -6.98 -11.61
C ARG A 135 11.78 -8.46 -11.36
N GLU A 136 12.21 -8.97 -10.21
CA GLU A 136 12.01 -10.36 -9.79
C GLU A 136 10.75 -10.53 -8.92
N SER A 137 10.03 -9.45 -8.59
CA SER A 137 8.92 -9.53 -7.63
C SER A 137 7.65 -10.13 -8.21
N ALA A 138 7.35 -9.88 -9.50
CA ALA A 138 6.09 -10.29 -10.11
C ALA A 138 5.84 -11.81 -10.02
N GLU A 139 6.85 -12.62 -10.39
CA GLU A 139 6.76 -14.08 -10.32
C GLU A 139 6.60 -14.58 -8.87
N LEU A 140 7.29 -13.95 -7.92
CA LEU A 140 7.19 -14.30 -6.51
C LEU A 140 5.83 -13.96 -5.91
N ILE A 141 5.23 -12.84 -6.34
CA ILE A 141 3.89 -12.44 -5.91
C ILE A 141 2.87 -13.44 -6.44
N GLN A 142 2.91 -13.72 -7.74
CA GLN A 142 1.98 -14.65 -8.39
C GLN A 142 2.07 -16.06 -7.77
N LYS A 143 3.27 -16.55 -7.48
CA LYS A 143 3.46 -17.87 -6.84
C LYS A 143 3.16 -17.88 -5.34
N GLY A 144 3.48 -16.80 -4.65
CA GLY A 144 3.39 -16.72 -3.19
C GLY A 144 1.98 -16.48 -2.68
N LEU A 145 1.18 -15.75 -3.46
CA LEU A 145 -0.15 -15.28 -3.06
C LEU A 145 -1.07 -15.13 -4.30
N PRO A 146 -1.36 -16.22 -5.03
CA PRO A 146 -2.20 -16.16 -6.22
C PRO A 146 -3.62 -15.69 -5.88
N LEU A 147 -4.22 -14.92 -6.77
CA LEU A 147 -5.62 -14.51 -6.66
C LEU A 147 -6.53 -15.68 -7.04
N SER A 148 -7.50 -16.01 -6.18
CA SER A 148 -8.48 -17.08 -6.45
C SER A 148 -9.35 -16.74 -7.66
N GLU A 149 -9.86 -17.76 -8.35
CA GLU A 149 -10.92 -17.60 -9.35
C GLU A 149 -12.29 -17.43 -8.68
N ASP A 150 -12.41 -17.81 -7.41
CA ASP A 150 -13.59 -17.54 -6.61
C ASP A 150 -13.63 -16.06 -6.17
N PRO A 151 -14.68 -15.30 -6.49
CA PRO A 151 -14.75 -13.86 -6.21
C PRO A 151 -14.80 -13.53 -4.72
N GLU A 152 -15.39 -14.39 -3.89
CA GLU A 152 -15.45 -14.19 -2.44
C GLU A 152 -14.07 -14.35 -1.81
N GLU A 153 -13.38 -15.45 -2.13
CA GLU A 153 -12.02 -15.70 -1.66
C GLU A 153 -11.04 -14.62 -2.14
N ALA A 154 -11.14 -14.22 -3.41
CA ALA A 154 -10.30 -13.17 -3.98
C ALA A 154 -10.52 -11.82 -3.29
N ALA A 155 -11.77 -11.40 -3.08
CA ALA A 155 -12.06 -10.15 -2.41
C ALA A 155 -11.67 -10.18 -0.92
N ASN A 156 -11.88 -11.31 -0.21
CA ASN A 156 -11.46 -11.45 1.19
C ASN A 156 -9.93 -11.47 1.34
N LEU A 157 -9.19 -12.00 0.37
CA LEU A 157 -7.74 -11.88 0.30
C LEU A 157 -7.32 -10.41 0.22
N MET A 158 -7.90 -9.66 -0.72
CA MET A 158 -7.59 -8.24 -0.91
C MET A 158 -7.96 -7.40 0.31
N LEU A 159 -9.13 -7.64 0.89
CA LEU A 159 -9.57 -7.00 2.13
C LEU A 159 -8.60 -7.27 3.29
N THR A 160 -8.14 -8.52 3.42
CA THR A 160 -7.14 -8.91 4.43
C THR A 160 -5.83 -8.15 4.26
N LEU A 161 -5.33 -8.02 3.02
CA LEU A 161 -4.10 -7.28 2.72
C LEU A 161 -4.25 -5.80 3.03
N CYS A 162 -5.38 -5.18 2.66
CA CYS A 162 -5.68 -3.77 2.94
C CYS A 162 -5.72 -3.50 4.46
N HIS A 163 -6.37 -4.37 5.24
CA HIS A 163 -6.33 -4.27 6.71
C HIS A 163 -4.90 -4.37 7.28
N GLN A 164 -4.06 -5.27 6.75
CA GLN A 164 -2.68 -5.39 7.22
C GLN A 164 -1.86 -4.13 6.89
N VAL A 165 -1.95 -3.61 5.67
CA VAL A 165 -1.14 -2.45 5.26
C VAL A 165 -1.59 -1.18 5.98
N THR A 166 -2.90 -0.94 6.13
CA THR A 166 -3.44 0.22 6.83
C THR A 166 -3.04 0.24 8.31
N TYR A 167 -3.08 -0.92 8.98
CA TYR A 167 -2.57 -1.07 10.35
C TYR A 167 -1.07 -0.74 10.44
N LEU A 168 -0.26 -1.27 9.51
CA LEU A 168 1.18 -1.02 9.50
C LEU A 168 1.51 0.45 9.18
N LEU A 169 0.78 1.08 8.26
CA LEU A 169 0.94 2.49 7.91
C LEU A 169 0.57 3.40 9.07
N ASN A 170 -0.51 3.09 9.81
CA ASN A 170 -0.84 3.81 11.04
C ASN A 170 0.31 3.77 12.05
N ARG A 171 0.86 2.58 12.32
CA ARG A 171 2.01 2.43 13.22
C ARG A 171 3.26 3.14 12.70
N GLN A 172 3.44 3.20 11.39
CA GLN A 172 4.54 3.92 10.76
C GLN A 172 4.39 5.44 10.97
N VAL A 173 3.19 6.00 10.78
CA VAL A 173 2.89 7.42 11.08
C VAL A 173 3.24 7.75 12.53
N GLU A 174 2.70 7.00 13.48
CA GLU A 174 2.98 7.22 14.91
C GLU A 174 4.48 7.13 15.25
N ALA A 175 5.21 6.22 14.59
CA ALA A 175 6.64 6.08 14.79
C ALA A 175 7.42 7.28 14.23
N LEU A 176 7.01 7.82 13.09
CA LEU A 176 7.59 9.02 12.50
C LEU A 176 7.31 10.26 13.35
N GLU A 177 6.10 10.39 13.91
CA GLU A 177 5.73 11.48 14.83
C GLU A 177 6.60 11.45 16.10
N ARG A 178 6.70 10.29 16.76
CA ARG A 178 7.57 10.11 17.94
C ARG A 178 9.04 10.39 17.62
N LYS A 179 9.50 10.04 16.41
CA LYS A 179 10.87 10.33 15.98
C LYS A 179 11.08 11.82 15.76
N HIS A 180 10.11 12.51 15.16
CA HIS A 180 10.17 13.96 14.97
C HIS A 180 10.20 14.70 16.30
N GLU A 181 9.37 14.30 17.26
CA GLU A 181 9.33 14.85 18.62
C GLU A 181 10.69 14.76 19.32
N ARG A 182 11.40 13.63 19.17
CA ARG A 182 12.68 13.38 19.84
C ARG A 182 13.88 14.01 19.14
N GLU A 183 13.91 13.99 17.81
CA GLU A 183 15.11 14.38 17.02
C GLU A 183 15.03 15.78 16.39
N GLY A 184 13.85 16.41 16.43
CA GLY A 184 13.59 17.66 15.74
C GLY A 184 13.56 17.53 14.21
N GLY A 185 13.35 18.65 13.53
CA GLY A 185 13.28 18.73 12.07
C GLY A 185 14.63 18.92 11.38
N TYR A 186 14.70 18.63 10.08
CA TYR A 186 15.88 18.97 9.26
C TYR A 186 16.16 20.48 9.26
N THR A 187 15.11 21.31 9.20
CA THR A 187 15.21 22.78 9.27
C THR A 187 15.84 23.24 10.59
N GLU A 188 15.45 22.66 11.71
CA GLU A 188 16.04 22.96 13.03
C GLU A 188 17.52 22.56 13.08
N LYS A 189 17.86 21.38 12.54
CA LYS A 189 19.25 20.92 12.42
C LYS A 189 20.09 21.87 11.56
N LEU A 190 19.55 22.34 10.42
CA LEU A 190 20.23 23.33 9.57
C LEU A 190 20.39 24.68 10.27
N TYR A 191 19.37 25.13 10.99
CA TYR A 191 19.41 26.36 11.77
C TYR A 191 20.49 26.31 12.86
N ASN A 192 20.59 25.20 13.59
CA ASN A 192 21.62 25.00 14.60
C ASN A 192 23.02 24.97 13.96
N LYS A 193 23.21 24.22 12.87
CA LYS A 193 24.48 24.22 12.11
C LYS A 193 24.89 25.62 11.63
N ARG A 194 23.93 26.42 11.15
CA ARG A 194 24.18 27.80 10.74
C ARG A 194 24.61 28.66 11.94
N LYS A 195 23.93 28.54 13.08
CA LYS A 195 24.31 29.24 14.32
C LYS A 195 25.73 28.87 14.75
N ASP A 196 26.10 27.60 14.71
CA ASP A 196 27.43 27.13 15.08
C ASP A 196 28.50 27.62 14.11
N PHE A 197 28.22 27.66 12.81
CA PHE A 197 29.10 28.21 11.80
C PHE A 197 29.40 29.71 12.06
N LEU A 198 28.38 30.49 12.41
CA LEU A 198 28.54 31.92 12.71
C LEU A 198 29.30 32.21 14.02
N LYS A 199 29.40 31.23 14.93
CA LYS A 199 30.13 31.37 16.20
C LYS A 199 31.62 31.02 16.08
N LYS A 200 32.07 30.41 14.99
CA LYS A 200 33.49 30.08 14.82
C LYS A 200 34.28 31.38 14.53
N PRO A 201 35.34 31.69 15.31
CA PRO A 201 36.22 32.80 14.98
C PRO A 201 36.88 32.55 13.61
N LYS A 202 37.06 33.63 12.84
CA LYS A 202 37.75 33.60 11.54
C LYS A 202 39.21 33.20 11.70
#